data_AF-A0AA37I391-F1
#
_entry.id   AF-A0AA37I391-F1
#
_cell.length_a   1.000
_cell.length_b   1.000
_cell.length_c   1.000
_cell.angle_alpha   90.00
_cell.angle_beta   90.00
_cell.angle_gamma   90.00
#
_symmetry.space_group_name_H-M   'P 1'
#
loop_
_entity.id
_entity.type
_entity.pdbx_description
1 polymer ?
#
loop_
_entity_poly.entity_id
_entity_poly.type
_entity_poly.pdbx_seq_one_letter_code
_entity_poly.pdbx_strand_id
1 'polypeptide(L)'
;MRRYPGVLVGRLAVNQDYSHKGIGSEVLLFIKQWFLSPDNKTGCRFVVVDAVNDPDVLDFYQKNGFVFLFTSEEQEFIYTGGKKGERVELDTRLMYFDLMDLSTSDANNNR
;
A
#
# COMPACT_ATOMS: atom_id res chain seq x y z
N MET A 1 1.61 -10.15 20.70
CA MET A 1 1.43 -9.73 19.30
C MET A 1 2.47 -8.67 19.00
N ARG A 2 3.45 -8.95 18.12
CA ARG A 2 4.40 -7.92 17.68
C ARG A 2 3.68 -7.08 16.64
N ARG A 3 3.37 -5.83 16.96
CA ARG A 3 2.85 -4.87 15.98
C ARG A 3 4.06 -4.25 15.30
N TYR A 4 4.14 -4.42 13.98
CA TYR A 4 5.19 -3.77 13.21
C TYR A 4 4.79 -2.32 12.96
N PRO A 5 5.71 -1.36 13.09
CA PRO A 5 5.38 0.05 12.93
C PRO A 5 5.10 0.33 11.45
N GLY A 6 3.93 0.87 11.18
CA GLY A 6 3.51 1.25 9.84
C GLY A 6 2.61 2.48 9.86
N VAL A 7 2.47 3.10 8.70
CA VAL A 7 1.63 4.27 8.48
C VAL A 7 0.55 3.93 7.46
N LEU A 8 -0.70 4.30 7.77
CA LEU A 8 -1.84 4.10 6.86
C LEU A 8 -2.02 5.33 5.99
N VAL A 9 -1.99 5.15 4.66
CA VAL A 9 -2.44 6.18 3.72
C VAL A 9 -3.95 6.05 3.60
N GLY A 10 -4.68 6.93 4.28
CA GLY A 10 -6.14 6.81 4.39
C GLY A 10 -6.90 7.07 3.09
N ARG A 11 -6.53 8.12 2.33
CA ARG A 11 -7.16 8.44 1.04
C ARG A 11 -6.11 9.03 0.09
N LEU A 12 -6.13 8.55 -1.14
CA LEU A 12 -5.34 9.08 -2.25
C LEU A 12 -6.25 9.14 -3.48
N ALA A 13 -6.32 10.29 -4.13
CA ALA A 13 -7.09 10.48 -5.34
C ALA A 13 -6.38 11.48 -6.25
N VAL A 14 -6.59 11.34 -7.56
CA VAL A 14 -6.15 12.28 -8.59
C VAL A 14 -7.39 12.84 -9.26
N ASN A 15 -7.36 14.11 -9.63
CA ASN A 15 -8.43 14.71 -10.42
C ASN A 15 -8.59 13.95 -11.76
N GLN A 16 -9.83 13.75 -12.20
CA GLN A 16 -10.15 12.94 -13.38
C GLN A 16 -9.45 13.44 -14.66
N ASP A 17 -9.30 14.75 -14.84
CA ASP A 17 -8.61 15.37 -15.98
C ASP A 17 -7.11 15.05 -16.02
N TYR A 18 -6.59 14.56 -14.89
CA TYR A 18 -5.18 14.23 -14.65
C TYR A 18 -4.96 12.73 -14.40
N SER A 19 -6.00 11.91 -14.49
CA SER A 19 -5.90 10.46 -14.32
C SER A 19 -5.00 9.84 -15.40
N HIS A 20 -4.34 8.72 -15.05
CA HIS A 20 -3.45 7.94 -15.92
C HIS A 20 -2.24 8.70 -16.49
N LYS A 21 -1.91 9.90 -15.97
CA LYS A 21 -0.72 10.68 -16.35
C LYS A 21 0.49 10.45 -15.42
N GLY A 22 0.46 9.42 -14.58
CA GLY A 22 1.53 9.10 -13.62
C GLY A 22 1.51 9.91 -12.31
N ILE A 23 0.70 10.96 -12.22
CA ILE A 23 0.63 11.87 -11.06
C ILE A 23 0.33 11.11 -9.75
N GLY A 24 -0.58 10.14 -9.77
CA GLY A 24 -0.90 9.34 -8.58
C GLY A 24 0.32 8.56 -8.07
N SER A 25 1.11 8.00 -8.98
CA SER A 25 2.33 7.27 -8.65
C SER A 25 3.42 8.20 -8.13
N GLU A 26 3.58 9.40 -8.71
CA GLU A 26 4.53 10.41 -8.22
C GLU A 26 4.18 10.90 -6.81
N VAL A 27 2.90 11.17 -6.54
CA VAL A 27 2.43 11.54 -5.20
C VAL A 27 2.69 10.41 -4.21
N LEU A 28 2.39 9.16 -4.59
CA LEU A 28 2.62 8.00 -3.74
C LEU A 28 4.11 7.73 -3.49
N LEU A 29 4.97 7.98 -4.48
CA LEU A 29 6.42 7.93 -4.34
C LEU A 29 6.93 9.01 -3.38
N PHE A 30 6.46 10.24 -3.54
CA PHE A 30 6.80 11.33 -2.64
C PHE A 30 6.41 11.01 -1.19
N ILE A 31 5.22 10.46 -0.96
CA ILE A 31 4.79 10.00 0.38
C ILE A 31 5.75 8.94 0.93
N LYS A 32 6.10 7.92 0.13
CA LYS A 32 7.07 6.88 0.52
C LYS A 32 8.43 7.48 0.91
N GLN A 33 8.97 8.39 0.09
CA GLN A 33 10.25 9.06 0.33
C GLN A 33 10.21 9.97 1.57
N TRP A 34 9.08 10.63 1.83
CA TRP A 34 8.90 11.43 3.05
C TRP A 34 9.17 10.56 4.28
N PHE A 35 8.66 9.32 4.32
CA PHE A 35 8.91 8.39 5.44
C PHE A 35 10.36 7.94 5.62
N LEU A 36 11.23 8.16 4.64
CA LEU A 36 12.66 7.86 4.71
C LEU A 36 13.54 9.08 4.95
N SER A 37 12.98 10.30 4.88
CA SER A 37 13.75 11.53 5.04
C SER A 37 14.43 11.58 6.42
N PRO A 38 15.71 12.01 6.52
CA PRO A 38 16.43 12.13 7.80
C PRO A 38 15.73 13.04 8.81
N ASP A 39 14.95 14.01 8.33
CA ASP A 39 14.19 14.93 9.17
C ASP A 39 12.85 14.35 9.65
N ASN A 40 12.45 13.18 9.14
CA ASN A 40 11.21 12.54 9.51
C ASN A 40 11.36 11.79 10.84
N LYS A 41 10.53 12.19 11.82
CA LYS A 41 10.56 11.67 13.20
C LYS A 41 9.80 10.34 13.37
N THR A 42 9.18 9.81 12.32
CA THR A 42 8.35 8.60 12.40
C THR A 42 9.17 7.35 12.06
N GLY A 43 9.48 6.52 13.06
CA GLY A 43 10.12 5.22 12.88
C GLY A 43 9.16 4.15 12.34
N CYS A 44 8.65 4.31 11.12
CA CYS A 44 7.79 3.33 10.45
C CYS A 44 8.55 2.55 9.38
N ARG A 45 8.26 1.26 9.29
CA ARG A 45 8.84 0.35 8.30
C ARG A 45 7.92 0.17 7.09
N PHE A 46 6.62 0.21 7.32
CA PHE A 46 5.62 -0.15 6.32
C PHE A 46 4.70 1.04 6.01
N VAL A 47 4.36 1.20 4.74
CA VAL A 47 3.20 2.00 4.31
C VAL A 47 2.07 1.02 4.03
N VAL A 48 0.90 1.26 4.61
CA VAL A 48 -0.27 0.40 4.48
C VAL A 48 -1.38 1.17 3.79
N VAL A 49 -2.18 0.49 2.99
CA VAL A 49 -3.40 1.02 2.37
C VAL A 49 -4.54 0.05 2.57
N ASP A 50 -5.74 0.63 2.67
CA ASP A 50 -7.00 -0.09 2.58
C ASP A 50 -7.56 0.21 1.17
N ALA A 51 -7.13 -0.58 0.19
CA ALA A 51 -7.38 -0.29 -1.22
C ALA A 51 -8.78 -0.76 -1.61
N VAL A 52 -9.58 0.07 -2.29
CA VAL A 52 -10.88 -0.35 -2.84
C VAL A 52 -10.69 -1.62 -3.66
N ASN A 53 -11.55 -2.63 -3.46
CA ASN A 53 -11.49 -3.90 -4.17
C ASN A 53 -12.02 -3.78 -5.61
N ASP A 54 -11.37 -2.90 -6.35
CA ASP A 54 -11.59 -2.63 -7.76
C ASP A 54 -10.29 -2.96 -8.53
N PRO A 55 -10.36 -3.68 -9.67
CA PRO A 55 -9.18 -4.12 -10.40
C PRO A 55 -8.20 -2.99 -10.76
N ASP A 56 -8.69 -1.81 -11.14
CA ASP A 56 -7.83 -0.68 -11.55
C ASP A 56 -7.10 -0.07 -10.35
N VAL A 57 -7.76 -0.03 -9.19
CA VAL A 57 -7.16 0.45 -7.93
C VAL A 57 -6.11 -0.53 -7.41
N LEU A 58 -6.41 -1.82 -7.42
CA LEU A 58 -5.46 -2.86 -6.99
C LEU A 58 -4.23 -2.89 -7.90
N ASP A 59 -4.43 -2.84 -9.22
CA ASP A 59 -3.34 -2.77 -10.20
C ASP A 59 -2.48 -1.51 -10.01
N PHE A 60 -3.09 -0.34 -9.73
CA PHE A 60 -2.36 0.88 -9.41
C PHE A 60 -1.40 0.69 -8.22
N TYR A 61 -1.87 0.10 -7.11
CA TYR A 61 -1.04 -0.11 -5.93
C TYR A 61 0.04 -1.18 -6.19
N GLN A 62 -0.29 -2.27 -6.89
CA GLN A 62 0.68 -3.30 -7.28
C GLN A 62 1.80 -2.74 -8.16
N LYS A 63 1.46 -1.93 -9.18
CA LYS A 63 2.44 -1.23 -10.02
C LYS A 63 3.34 -0.27 -9.23
N ASN A 64 2.86 0.22 -8.09
CA ASN A 64 3.62 1.05 -7.16
C ASN A 64 4.35 0.26 -6.07
N GLY A 65 4.44 -1.08 -6.22
CA GLY A 65 5.20 -2.00 -5.38
C GLY A 65 4.48 -2.48 -4.13
N PHE A 66 3.18 -2.19 -3.98
CA PHE A 66 2.41 -2.72 -2.86
C PHE A 66 2.06 -4.18 -3.09
N VAL A 67 2.05 -4.96 -2.01
CA VAL A 67 1.63 -6.36 -2.01
C VAL A 67 0.48 -6.56 -1.04
N PHE A 68 -0.35 -7.57 -1.28
CA PHE A 68 -1.44 -7.92 -0.37
C PHE A 68 -0.88 -8.34 0.99
N LEU A 69 -1.52 -7.89 2.07
CA LEU A 69 -1.16 -8.27 3.43
C LEU A 69 -1.52 -9.73 3.72
N PHE A 70 -2.60 -10.22 3.11
CA PHE A 70 -3.07 -11.60 3.23
C PHE A 70 -2.84 -12.34 1.92
N THR A 71 -2.55 -13.63 2.02
CA THR A 71 -2.30 -14.48 0.84
C THR A 71 -3.59 -14.83 0.09
N SER A 72 -4.74 -14.76 0.75
CA SER A 72 -6.05 -15.00 0.14
C SER A 72 -7.14 -14.10 0.73
N GLU A 73 -8.20 -13.88 -0.06
CA GLU A 73 -9.37 -13.11 0.36
C GLU A 73 -10.11 -13.78 1.51
N GLU A 74 -10.16 -15.11 1.55
CA GLU A 74 -10.76 -15.86 2.67
C GLU A 74 -10.05 -15.56 3.99
N GLN A 75 -8.71 -15.52 3.96
CA GLN A 75 -7.93 -15.24 5.17
C GLN A 75 -8.19 -13.82 5.66
N GLU A 76 -8.22 -12.86 4.73
CA GLU A 76 -8.51 -11.46 5.03
C GLU A 76 -9.92 -11.29 5.56
N PHE A 77 -10.92 -11.88 4.90
CA PHE A 77 -12.32 -11.83 5.31
C PHE A 77 -12.52 -12.39 6.72
N ILE A 78 -11.91 -13.53 7.04
CA ILE A 78 -11.96 -14.10 8.40
C ILE A 78 -11.26 -13.16 9.41
N TYR A 79 -10.16 -12.52 9.01
CA TYR A 79 -9.43 -11.58 9.87
C TYR A 79 -10.23 -10.30 10.16
N THR A 80 -10.98 -9.79 9.18
CA THR A 80 -11.76 -8.55 9.28
C THR A 80 -13.16 -8.76 9.85
N GLY A 81 -13.55 -10.00 10.19
CA GLY A 81 -14.74 -10.32 10.97
C GLY A 81 -15.76 -11.23 10.29
N GLY A 82 -15.51 -11.66 9.06
CA GLY A 82 -16.29 -12.67 8.35
C GLY A 82 -16.15 -14.07 8.97
N LYS A 83 -17.11 -14.96 8.70
CA LYS A 83 -17.08 -16.33 9.24
C LYS A 83 -16.73 -17.35 8.16
N LYS A 84 -16.02 -18.39 8.59
CA LYS A 84 -15.68 -19.52 7.72
C LYS A 84 -16.95 -20.17 7.16
N GLY A 85 -17.04 -20.29 5.84
CA GLY A 85 -18.18 -20.87 5.13
C GLY A 85 -19.23 -19.85 4.67
N GLU A 86 -19.10 -18.58 5.05
CA GLU A 86 -19.85 -17.50 4.42
C GLU A 86 -19.23 -17.13 3.06
N ARG A 87 -20.01 -16.45 2.22
CA ARG A 87 -19.50 -15.88 0.98
C ARG A 87 -18.46 -14.81 1.31
N VAL A 88 -17.29 -14.91 0.70
CA VAL A 88 -16.23 -13.92 0.84
C VAL A 88 -16.65 -12.68 0.06
N GLU A 89 -16.85 -11.58 0.79
CA GLU A 89 -17.13 -10.26 0.23
C GLU A 89 -16.25 -9.24 0.96
N LEU A 90 -15.40 -8.55 0.20
CA LEU A 90 -14.47 -7.56 0.69
C LEU A 90 -14.65 -6.28 -0.13
N ASP A 91 -15.02 -5.18 0.51
CA ASP A 91 -15.10 -3.86 -0.12
C ASP A 91 -13.72 -3.28 -0.43
N THR A 92 -12.73 -3.70 0.36
CA THR A 92 -11.35 -3.25 0.28
C THR A 92 -10.37 -4.40 0.53
N ARG A 93 -9.12 -4.22 0.10
CA ARG A 93 -8.01 -5.14 0.28
C ARG A 93 -6.88 -4.42 1.00
N LEU A 94 -6.42 -4.98 2.12
CA LEU A 94 -5.27 -4.51 2.85
C LEU A 94 -4.00 -4.85 2.07
N MET A 95 -3.26 -3.81 1.71
CA MET A 95 -1.97 -3.92 1.04
C MET A 95 -0.91 -3.13 1.78
N TYR A 96 0.36 -3.52 1.61
CA TYR A 96 1.47 -2.82 2.22
C TYR A 96 2.67 -2.69 1.28
N PHE A 97 3.51 -1.70 1.55
CA PHE A 97 4.81 -1.47 0.94
C PHE A 97 5.87 -1.45 2.04
N ASP A 98 6.97 -2.17 1.85
CA ASP A 98 8.13 -2.11 2.74
C ASP A 98 9.05 -0.96 2.30
N LEU A 99 9.17 0.09 3.14
CA LEU A 99 9.97 1.28 2.83
C LEU A 99 11.45 0.99 2.57
N MET A 100 11.93 -0.15 3.04
CA MET A 100 13.32 -0.55 2.84
C MET A 100 13.60 -1.00 1.41
N ASP A 101 12.59 -1.48 0.69
CA ASP A 101 12.70 -1.84 -0.71
C ASP A 101 12.97 -0.60 -1.59
N LEU A 102 12.59 0.59 -1.10
CA LEU A 102 12.95 1.86 -1.74
C LEU A 102 14.47 2.11 -1.65
N SER A 103 15.06 1.89 -0.48
CA SER A 103 16.49 2.15 -0.22
C SER A 103 17.42 1.24 -1.03
N THR A 104 17.00 0.01 -1.33
CA THR A 104 17.74 -0.94 -2.15
C THR A 104 17.61 -0.66 -3.65
N SER A 105 16.51 -0.04 -4.07
CA SER A 105 16.29 0.37 -5.47
C SER A 105 17.22 1.52 -5.88
N ASP A 106 17.40 2.51 -5.00
CA ASP A 106 18.31 3.64 -5.23
C ASP A 106 19.78 3.21 -5.30
N ALA A 107 20.17 2.17 -4.56
CA ALA A 107 21.53 1.62 -4.59
C ALA A 107 21.86 0.87 -5.88
N ASN A 108 20.86 0.33 -6.59
CA ASN A 108 21.04 -0.42 -7.82
C ASN A 108 20.96 0.45 -9.08
N ASN A 109 20.30 1.62 -9.02
CA ASN A 109 20.24 2.57 -10.15
C ASN A 109 21.50 3.45 -10.27
N ASN A 110 22.45 3.32 -9.35
CA ASN A 110 23.70 4.09 -9.30
C ASN A 110 24.94 3.20 -9.58
N ARG A 111 24.76 2.06 -10.27
CA ARG A 111 25.82 1.16 -10.74
C ARG A 111 25.74 0.96 -12.24
#